data_AF-A0A976CB57-F1
#
_entry.id   AF-A0A976CB57-F1
#
_cell.length_a   1.000
_cell.length_b   1.000
_cell.length_c   1.000
_cell.angle_alpha   90.00
_cell.angle_beta   90.00
_cell.angle_gamma   90.00
#
_symmetry.space_group_name_H-M   'P 1'
#
loop_
_entity.id
_entity.type
_entity.pdbx_description
1 polymer ?
#
loop_
_entity_poly.entity_id
_entity_poly.type
_entity_poly.pdbx_seq_one_letter_code
_entity_poly.pdbx_strand_id
1 'polypeptide(L)'
;MREKLERYHTQRLFRRPKGVPATWIRELSKKGDGVKYVDPKSKGHTDIRIQKGNPKSPNPLQQQHYIKLKKNGQYFDKNGNKVLSNAPESHIPVKDFIFNKDLFK
;
A
#
# COMPACT_ATOMS: atom_id res chain seq x y z
N MET A 1 25.15 1.36 8.54
CA MET A 1 24.41 0.48 9.46
C MET A 1 22.93 0.83 9.60
N ARG A 2 22.55 2.12 9.75
CA ARG A 2 21.16 2.58 9.92
C ARG A 2 20.17 2.12 8.83
N GLU A 3 20.59 2.13 7.57
CA GLU A 3 19.72 1.75 6.44
C GLU A 3 19.36 0.25 6.41
N LYS A 4 20.30 -0.65 6.75
CA LYS A 4 20.04 -2.09 6.81
C LYS A 4 19.03 -2.43 7.93
N LEU A 5 19.13 -1.76 9.07
CA LEU A 5 18.20 -1.90 10.20
C LEU A 5 16.79 -1.41 9.85
N GLU A 6 16.67 -0.24 9.22
CA GLU A 6 15.37 0.28 8.77
C GLU A 6 14.72 -0.63 7.73
N ARG A 7 15.48 -1.14 6.75
CA ARG A 7 14.95 -2.10 5.76
C ARG A 7 14.47 -3.38 6.41
N TYR A 8 15.19 -3.93 7.39
CA TYR A 8 14.77 -5.13 8.13
C TYR A 8 13.48 -4.88 8.92
N HIS A 9 13.38 -3.73 9.59
CA HIS A 9 12.20 -3.36 10.37
C HIS A 9 10.95 -3.17 9.49
N THR A 10 11.09 -2.45 8.37
CA THR A 10 10.05 -2.28 7.34
C THR A 10 9.59 -3.62 6.78
N GLN A 11 10.52 -4.54 6.50
CA GLN A 11 10.19 -5.86 6.00
C GLN A 11 9.38 -6.69 7.00
N ARG A 12 9.63 -6.53 8.30
CA ARG A 12 8.94 -7.27 9.37
C ARG A 12 7.55 -6.69 9.66
N LEU A 13 7.42 -5.36 9.63
CA LEU A 13 6.16 -4.67 9.90
C LEU A 13 5.15 -4.80 8.75
N PHE A 14 5.62 -4.70 7.51
CA PHE A 14 4.74 -4.67 6.34
C PHE A 14 4.66 -6.04 5.67
N ARG A 15 3.98 -6.95 6.37
CA ARG A 15 3.59 -8.27 5.87
C ARG A 15 2.65 -8.14 4.67
N ARG A 16 2.54 -9.20 3.88
CA ARG A 16 1.59 -9.27 2.76
C ARG A 16 0.16 -9.09 3.30
N PRO A 17 -0.61 -8.11 2.82
CA PRO A 17 -1.97 -7.92 3.29
C PRO A 17 -2.86 -9.12 2.97
N LYS A 18 -3.89 -9.33 3.78
CA LYS A 18 -4.82 -10.45 3.60
C LYS A 18 -5.48 -10.37 2.23
N GLY A 19 -5.57 -11.52 1.55
CA GLY A 19 -6.18 -11.65 0.22
C GLY A 19 -5.26 -11.34 -0.96
N VAL A 20 -4.13 -10.65 -0.75
CA VAL A 20 -3.18 -10.35 -1.83
C VAL A 20 -2.56 -11.66 -2.36
N PRO A 21 -2.64 -11.93 -3.68
CA PRO A 21 -2.13 -13.18 -4.24
C PRO A 21 -0.64 -13.40 -3.97
N ALA A 22 -0.26 -14.66 -3.75
CA ALA A 22 1.12 -15.01 -3.48
C ALA A 22 2.06 -14.73 -4.66
N THR A 23 1.50 -14.74 -5.87
CA THR A 23 2.17 -14.45 -7.14
C THR A 23 2.50 -12.97 -7.35
N TRP A 24 1.94 -12.07 -6.54
CA TRP A 24 2.28 -10.65 -6.63
C TRP A 24 3.69 -10.40 -6.12
N ILE A 25 4.46 -9.67 -6.93
CA ILE A 25 5.87 -9.38 -6.70
C ILE A 25 5.96 -8.35 -5.57
N ARG A 26 6.75 -8.67 -4.54
CA ARG A 26 7.00 -7.78 -3.41
C ARG A 26 8.24 -6.93 -3.69
N GLU A 27 8.08 -5.62 -3.61
CA GLU A 27 9.15 -4.64 -3.81
C GLU A 27 9.25 -3.69 -2.61
N LEU A 28 10.46 -3.37 -2.18
CA LEU A 28 10.68 -2.32 -1.17
C LEU A 28 10.66 -0.95 -1.84
N SER A 29 10.13 0.06 -1.15
CA SER A 29 10.29 1.43 -1.62
C SER A 29 11.78 1.82 -1.64
N LYS A 30 12.18 2.69 -2.59
CA LYS A 30 13.57 3.19 -2.67
C LYS A 30 14.07 3.82 -1.37
N LYS A 31 13.16 4.45 -0.62
CA LYS A 31 13.44 5.09 0.68
C LYS A 31 13.36 4.13 1.88
N GLY A 32 12.96 2.87 1.67
CA GLY A 32 12.78 1.88 2.74
C GLY A 32 11.58 2.15 3.66
N ASP A 33 10.71 3.09 3.30
CA ASP A 33 9.55 3.57 4.06
C ASP A 33 8.22 2.90 3.65
N GLY A 34 8.27 1.82 2.88
CA GLY A 34 7.08 1.10 2.45
C GLY A 34 7.38 -0.16 1.65
N VAL A 35 6.32 -0.93 1.40
CA VAL A 35 6.35 -2.17 0.62
C VAL A 35 5.26 -2.13 -0.42
N LYS A 36 5.61 -2.46 -1.65
CA LYS A 36 4.72 -2.56 -2.79
C LYS A 36 4.50 -4.04 -3.13
N TYR A 37 3.26 -4.41 -3.42
CA TYR A 37 2.90 -5.69 -4.01
C TYR A 37 2.35 -5.40 -5.40
N VAL A 38 3.01 -5.89 -6.44
CA VAL A 38 2.71 -5.58 -7.84
C VAL A 38 2.13 -6.81 -8.52
N ASP A 39 1.02 -6.64 -9.24
CA ASP A 39 0.50 -7.69 -10.10
C ASP A 39 1.44 -7.89 -11.31
N PRO A 40 2.12 -9.04 -11.44
CA PRO A 40 3.04 -9.29 -12.54
C PRO A 40 2.35 -9.24 -13.91
N LYS A 41 1.05 -9.50 -13.98
CA LYS A 41 0.28 -9.45 -15.23
C LYS A 41 -0.03 -8.03 -15.68
N SER A 42 0.03 -7.06 -14.77
CA SER A 42 -0.38 -5.68 -15.01
C SER A 42 0.75 -4.77 -15.52
N LYS A 43 1.96 -5.30 -15.77
CA LYS A 43 3.15 -4.51 -16.14
C LYS A 43 3.41 -3.32 -15.20
N GLY A 44 3.07 -3.46 -13.92
CA GLY A 44 3.27 -2.40 -12.90
C GLY A 44 2.15 -1.36 -12.80
N HIS A 45 1.04 -1.52 -13.52
CA HIS A 45 -0.09 -0.60 -13.45
C HIS A 45 -1.08 -0.91 -12.32
N THR A 46 -1.03 -2.13 -11.78
CA THR A 46 -1.86 -2.58 -10.64
C THR A 46 -0.98 -2.99 -9.49
N ASP A 47 -1.19 -2.34 -8.34
CA ASP A 47 -0.38 -2.55 -7.16
C ASP A 47 -1.09 -2.16 -5.86
N ILE A 48 -0.60 -2.73 -4.77
CA ILE A 48 -0.96 -2.38 -3.40
C ILE A 48 0.31 -1.89 -2.73
N ARG A 49 0.31 -0.66 -2.24
CA ARG A 49 1.46 -0.08 -1.57
C ARG A 49 1.13 0.19 -0.11
N ILE A 50 1.84 -0.49 0.79
CA ILE A 50 1.88 -0.19 2.21
C ILE A 50 2.89 0.93 2.42
N GLN A 51 2.50 1.98 3.14
CA GLN A 51 3.33 3.13 3.45
C GLN A 51 3.47 3.31 4.97
N LYS A 52 4.68 3.68 5.40
CA LYS A 52 4.94 4.10 6.77
C LYS A 52 4.19 5.40 7.06
N GLY A 53 3.56 5.48 8.23
CA GLY A 53 2.84 6.65 8.70
C GLY A 53 3.83 7.70 9.19
N ASN A 54 3.41 8.95 9.11
CA ASN A 54 4.14 10.07 9.67
C ASN A 54 3.24 10.76 10.71
N PRO A 55 3.48 10.57 12.02
CA PRO A 55 2.67 11.18 13.08
C PRO A 55 2.53 12.70 12.98
N LYS A 56 3.46 13.38 12.30
CA LYS A 56 3.43 14.83 12.05
C LYS A 56 2.70 15.22 10.76
N SER A 57 2.11 14.28 10.05
CA SER A 57 1.38 14.57 8.81
C SER A 57 0.14 15.42 9.11
N PRO A 58 -0.13 16.47 8.30
CA PRO A 58 -1.38 17.22 8.42
C PRO A 58 -2.60 16.39 8.00
N ASN A 59 -2.42 15.29 7.27
CA ASN A 59 -3.50 14.36 6.95
C ASN A 59 -3.60 13.26 8.03
N PRO A 60 -4.69 13.19 8.82
CA PRO A 60 -4.84 12.20 9.89
C PRO A 60 -4.69 10.75 9.43
N LEU A 61 -5.12 10.43 8.20
CA LEU A 61 -5.02 9.06 7.66
C LEU A 61 -3.58 8.67 7.28
N GLN A 62 -2.69 9.65 7.13
CA GLN A 62 -1.27 9.41 6.91
C GLN A 62 -0.44 9.42 8.21
N GLN A 63 -1.05 9.69 9.37
CA GLN A 63 -0.36 9.66 10.66
C GLN A 63 -0.03 8.24 11.12
N GLN A 64 -0.83 7.27 10.69
CA GLN A 64 -0.65 5.84 10.91
C GLN A 64 -0.20 5.13 9.63
N HIS A 65 0.19 3.85 9.73
CA HIS A 65 0.46 3.02 8.57
C HIS A 65 -0.80 2.87 7.69
N TYR A 66 -0.64 3.09 6.39
CA TYR A 66 -1.75 3.05 5.44
C TYR A 66 -1.38 2.30 4.16
N ILE A 67 -2.41 1.96 3.40
CA ILE A 67 -2.35 1.29 2.12
C ILE A 67 -2.93 2.21 1.05
N LYS A 68 -2.29 2.21 -0.11
CA LYS A 68 -2.85 2.73 -1.35
C LYS A 68 -3.13 1.57 -2.28
N LEU A 69 -4.35 1.53 -2.80
CA LEU A 69 -4.78 0.56 -3.80
C LEU A 69 -4.77 1.25 -5.16
N LYS A 70 -4.07 0.64 -6.13
CA LYS A 70 -3.98 1.13 -7.50
C LYS A 70 -4.31 0.01 -8.48
N LYS A 71 -5.12 0.31 -9.49
CA LYS A 71 -5.35 -0.56 -10.65
C LYS A 71 -5.36 0.26 -11.92
N ASN A 72 -4.65 -0.24 -12.93
CA ASN A 72 -4.57 0.40 -14.25
C ASN A 72 -4.26 1.90 -14.19
N GLY A 73 -3.38 2.32 -13.27
CA GLY A 73 -3.04 3.75 -13.10
C GLY A 73 -3.94 4.54 -12.15
N GLN A 74 -5.10 4.03 -11.77
CA GLN A 74 -6.12 4.73 -10.99
C GLN A 74 -6.12 4.28 -9.53
N TYR A 75 -6.54 5.16 -8.61
CA TYR A 75 -6.58 4.89 -7.18
C TYR A 75 -8.01 4.58 -6.72
N PHE A 76 -8.10 3.72 -5.71
CA PHE A 76 -9.36 3.21 -5.18
C PHE A 76 -9.38 3.27 -3.65
N ASP A 77 -10.55 3.49 -3.08
CA ASP A 77 -10.78 3.37 -1.64
C ASP A 77 -10.93 1.89 -1.21
N LYS A 78 -11.18 1.66 0.07
CA LYS A 78 -11.40 0.31 0.64
C LYS A 78 -12.65 -0.41 0.13
N ASN A 79 -13.59 0.33 -0.46
CA ASN A 79 -14.87 -0.18 -0.96
C ASN A 79 -14.84 -0.42 -2.47
N GLY A 80 -13.74 -0.03 -3.13
CA GLY A 80 -13.59 -0.17 -4.56
C GLY A 80 -14.03 1.02 -5.39
N ASN A 81 -14.31 2.15 -4.76
CA ASN A 81 -14.68 3.35 -5.50
C ASN A 81 -13.41 4.04 -6.00
N LYS A 82 -13.44 4.50 -7.24
CA LYS A 82 -12.36 5.31 -7.80
C LYS A 82 -12.28 6.65 -7.08
N VAL A 83 -11.09 7.02 -6.65
CA VAL A 83 -10.82 8.24 -5.86
C VAL A 83 -9.58 8.95 -6.39
N LEU A 84 -9.43 10.23 -6.05
CA LEU A 84 -8.21 10.95 -6.35
C LEU A 84 -7.05 10.43 -5.48
N SER A 85 -5.85 10.40 -6.05
CA SER A 85 -4.67 9.87 -5.36
C SER A 85 -4.32 10.61 -4.06
N ASN A 86 -4.69 11.87 -3.92
CA ASN A 86 -4.42 12.70 -2.76
C ASN A 86 -5.63 12.80 -1.82
N ALA A 87 -6.78 12.23 -2.21
CA ALA A 87 -7.98 12.29 -1.39
C ALA A 87 -7.77 11.48 -0.09
N PRO A 88 -8.34 11.91 1.05
CA PRO A 88 -8.22 11.20 2.31
C PRO A 88 -8.53 9.71 2.19
N GLU A 89 -9.63 9.35 1.53
CA GLU A 89 -10.13 7.99 1.35
C GLU A 89 -9.21 7.06 0.53
N SER A 90 -8.25 7.63 -0.22
CA SER A 90 -7.20 6.85 -0.89
C SER A 90 -6.12 6.31 0.06
N HIS A 91 -6.14 6.74 1.32
CA HIS A 91 -5.24 6.33 2.40
C HIS A 91 -5.98 5.37 3.33
N ILE A 92 -5.95 4.09 3.00
CA ILE A 92 -6.71 3.06 3.72
C ILE A 92 -5.88 2.61 4.92
N PRO A 93 -6.34 2.75 6.18
CA PRO A 93 -5.60 2.24 7.33
C PRO A 93 -5.30 0.74 7.16
N VAL A 94 -4.09 0.30 7.48
CA VAL A 94 -3.67 -1.11 7.26
C VAL A 94 -4.62 -2.11 7.93
N LYS A 95 -5.15 -1.75 9.11
CA LYS A 95 -6.10 -2.58 9.86
C LYS A 95 -7.46 -2.78 9.17
N ASP A 96 -7.84 -1.86 8.29
CA ASP A 96 -9.15 -1.83 7.63
C ASP A 96 -9.09 -2.40 6.20
N PHE A 97 -7.92 -2.89 5.77
CA PHE A 97 -7.70 -3.34 4.41
C PHE A 97 -7.72 -4.87 4.30
N ILE A 98 -8.61 -5.37 3.45
CA ILE A 98 -8.60 -6.75 2.96
C ILE A 98 -8.67 -6.67 1.44
N PHE A 99 -7.69 -7.26 0.75
CA PHE A 99 -7.73 -7.29 -0.70
C PHE A 99 -8.72 -8.32 -1.20
N ASN A 100 -9.57 -7.92 -2.14
CA ASN A 100 -10.39 -8.78 -2.96
C ASN A 100 -10.26 -8.31 -4.42
N LYS A 101 -10.14 -9.26 -5.36
CA LYS A 101 -10.09 -8.98 -6.80
C LYS A 101 -11.34 -8.23 -7.30
N ASP A 102 -12.47 -8.41 -6.62
CA ASP A 102 -13.75 -7.79 -6.95
C ASP A 102 -13.89 -6.37 -6.33
N LEU A 103 -12.87 -5.89 -5.61
CA LEU A 103 -12.82 -4.50 -5.14
C LEU A 103 -12.77 -3.51 -6.30
N PHE A 104 -12.38 -3.92 -7.49
CA PHE A 104 -12.28 -2.97 -8.58
C PHE A 104 -13.61 -2.88 -9.31
N LYS A 105 -14.44 -1.92 -8.91
CA LYS A 105 -15.71 -1.60 -9.58
C LYS A 105 -15.49 -0.69 -10.78
#